data_AF-A0A7S0HVV5-F1
#
_entry.id   AF-A0A7S0HVV5-F1
#
_cell.length_a   1.000
_cell.length_b   1.000
_cell.length_c   1.000
_cell.angle_alpha   90.00
_cell.angle_beta   90.00
_cell.angle_gamma   90.00
#
_symmetry.space_group_name_H-M   'P 1'
#
loop_
_entity.id
_entity.type
_entity.pdbx_description
1 polymer ?
#
loop_
_entity_poly.entity_id
_entity_poly.type
_entity_poly.pdbx_seq_one_letter_code
_entity_poly.pdbx_strand_id
1 'polypeptide(L)'
;RERGKFVLPFGVIDCLIDSLKSCGVSCRRSLYEADGELAQECVRTNAFGVLSNDSDFLCMGIPFVPLNEMMLDENTFQCVVYSPDQVSECIGIERTCLPMLACMCGNDFIKREDLCSFHESLATISRSNRNWMIIKEVANILRFVNTWNEMGDPSLEDDKRLVRRMF
;
A
#
# COMPACT_ATOMS: atom_id res chain seq x y z
N ARG A 1 -19.11 -11.99 17.86
CA ARG A 1 -18.57 -11.16 18.97
C ARG A 1 -18.61 -9.72 18.48
N GLU A 2 -19.60 -8.95 18.90
CA GLU A 2 -19.63 -7.50 18.66
C GLU A 2 -18.45 -6.89 19.43
N ARG A 3 -17.41 -6.43 18.71
CA ARG A 3 -16.41 -5.56 19.32
C ARG A 3 -17.13 -4.24 19.58
N GLY A 4 -17.49 -3.98 20.83
CA GLY A 4 -18.00 -2.66 21.23
C GLY A 4 -17.05 -1.59 20.70
N LYS A 5 -17.59 -0.52 20.09
CA LYS A 5 -16.78 0.58 19.56
C LYS A 5 -15.86 1.07 20.67
N PHE A 6 -14.56 0.85 20.52
CA PHE A 6 -13.57 1.37 21.44
C PHE A 6 -13.53 2.88 21.24
N VAL A 7 -13.96 3.61 22.26
CA VAL A 7 -13.91 5.08 22.29
C VAL A 7 -12.79 5.45 23.23
N LEU A 8 -11.79 6.17 22.71
CA LEU A 8 -10.74 6.72 23.55
C LEU A 8 -11.36 7.64 24.61
N PRO A 9 -10.92 7.56 25.88
CA PRO A 9 -11.39 8.49 26.90
C PRO A 9 -11.14 9.94 26.48
N PHE A 10 -12.07 10.82 26.85
CA PHE A 10 -11.98 12.25 26.55
C PHE A 10 -10.66 12.83 27.07
N GLY A 11 -9.98 13.64 26.25
CA GLY A 11 -8.71 14.29 26.60
C GLY A 11 -7.46 13.41 26.53
N VAL A 12 -7.55 12.11 26.21
CA VAL A 12 -6.35 11.25 26.06
C VAL A 12 -5.43 11.74 24.95
N ILE A 13 -6.00 12.21 23.83
CA ILE A 13 -5.23 12.76 22.72
C ILE A 13 -4.53 14.07 23.13
N ASP A 14 -5.19 14.93 23.90
CA ASP A 14 -4.59 16.17 24.39
C ASP A 14 -3.44 15.87 25.37
N CYS A 15 -3.67 14.99 26.34
CA CYS A 15 -2.65 14.55 27.29
C CYS A 15 -1.43 13.90 26.61
N LEU A 16 -1.66 13.06 25.59
CA LEU A 16 -0.59 12.45 24.81
C LEU A 16 0.24 13.51 24.09
N ILE A 17 -0.40 14.46 23.42
CA ILE A 17 0.28 15.53 22.70
C ILE A 17 1.07 16.43 23.64
N ASP A 18 0.50 16.81 24.78
CA ASP A 18 1.19 17.62 25.78
C ASP A 18 2.41 16.89 26.35
N SER A 19 2.27 15.58 26.63
CA SER A 19 3.38 14.73 27.08
C SER A 19 4.48 14.65 26.02
N LEU A 20 4.15 14.42 24.75
CA LEU A 20 5.11 14.38 23.64
C LEU A 20 5.83 15.71 23.45
N LYS A 21 5.09 16.83 23.50
CA LYS A 21 5.67 18.18 23.45
C LYS A 21 6.62 18.44 24.61
N SER A 22 6.29 17.96 25.81
CA SER A 22 7.18 18.09 26.99
C SER A 22 8.51 17.35 26.82
N CYS A 23 8.51 16.28 26.02
CA CYS A 23 9.71 15.56 25.59
C CYS A 23 10.43 16.20 24.39
N GLY A 24 9.98 17.37 23.91
CA GLY A 24 10.55 18.07 22.75
C GLY A 24 10.12 17.53 21.38
N VAL A 25 9.12 16.63 21.33
CA VAL A 25 8.60 16.07 20.08
C VAL A 25 7.64 17.06 19.43
N SER A 26 7.84 17.35 18.14
CA SER A 26 6.89 18.16 17.36
C SER A 26 5.62 17.37 17.07
N CYS A 27 4.45 17.95 17.38
CA CYS A 27 3.15 17.33 17.15
C CYS A 27 2.26 18.25 16.30
N ARG A 28 1.57 17.66 15.32
CA ARG A 28 0.56 18.32 14.48
C ARG A 28 -0.72 17.48 14.44
N ARG A 29 -1.83 18.11 14.05
CA ARG A 29 -3.13 17.46 13.87
C ARG A 29 -3.62 17.75 12.46
N SER A 30 -4.05 16.71 11.75
CA SER A 30 -4.75 16.80 10.48
C SER A 30 -6.24 17.05 10.71
N LEU A 31 -6.92 17.64 9.73
CA LEU A 31 -8.39 17.78 9.76
C LEU A 31 -9.12 16.48 9.37
N TYR A 32 -8.46 15.64 8.56
CA TYR A 32 -8.94 14.36 8.07
C TYR A 32 -7.87 13.28 8.31
N GLU A 33 -7.75 12.30 7.40
CA GLU A 33 -6.65 11.34 7.40
C GLU A 33 -5.29 12.05 7.31
N ALA A 34 -4.35 11.57 8.12
CA ALA A 34 -3.04 12.18 8.26
C ALA A 34 -2.06 11.74 7.17
N ASP A 35 -2.38 10.69 6.40
CA ASP A 35 -1.41 10.02 5.53
C ASP A 35 -0.87 10.95 4.44
N GLY A 36 -1.74 11.75 3.82
CA GLY A 36 -1.32 12.76 2.85
C GLY A 36 -0.41 13.84 3.44
N GLU A 37 -0.73 14.34 4.64
CA GLU A 37 0.10 15.33 5.34
C GLU A 37 1.44 14.72 5.79
N LEU A 38 1.44 13.47 6.25
CA LEU A 38 2.63 12.71 6.63
C LEU A 38 3.54 12.44 5.44
N ALA A 39 2.98 12.06 4.29
CA ALA A 39 3.71 11.86 3.05
C ALA A 39 4.43 13.15 2.62
N GLN A 40 3.72 14.28 2.62
CA GLN A 40 4.32 15.59 2.30
C GLN A 40 5.40 15.99 3.30
N GLU A 41 5.17 15.76 4.58
CA GLU A 41 6.14 16.05 5.63
C GLU A 41 7.41 15.19 5.49
N CYS A 42 7.26 13.92 5.16
CA CYS A 42 8.37 13.00 4.93
C CYS A 42 9.29 13.53 3.83
N VAL A 43 8.71 13.99 2.71
CA VAL A 43 9.45 14.63 1.62
C VAL A 43 10.09 15.94 2.08
N ARG A 44 9.32 16.81 2.75
CA ARG A 44 9.77 18.14 3.18
C ARG A 44 10.96 18.08 4.15
N THR A 45 10.97 17.07 5.03
CA THR A 45 12.01 16.89 6.04
C THR A 45 13.15 15.98 5.59
N ASN A 46 13.04 15.39 4.39
CA ASN A 46 13.93 14.34 3.91
C ASN A 46 14.05 13.20 4.94
N ALA A 47 12.92 12.83 5.55
CA ALA A 47 12.86 11.74 6.51
C ALA A 47 13.07 10.40 5.82
N PHE A 48 13.54 9.42 6.59
CA PHE A 48 13.83 8.07 6.11
C PHE A 48 12.58 7.28 5.68
N GLY A 49 11.43 7.57 6.27
CA GLY A 49 10.14 6.95 5.96
C GLY A 49 9.09 7.31 7.00
N VAL A 50 7.86 6.87 6.76
CA VAL A 50 6.73 7.07 7.68
C VAL A 50 6.56 5.85 8.59
N LEU A 51 6.41 6.11 9.89
CA LEU A 51 6.09 5.09 10.88
C LEU A 51 4.58 4.79 10.82
N SER A 52 4.18 3.74 10.11
CA SER A 52 2.76 3.36 9.99
C SER A 52 2.60 1.87 9.64
N ASN A 53 1.47 1.27 10.02
CA ASN A 53 1.08 -0.05 9.51
C ASN A 53 0.30 0.03 8.20
N ASP A 54 0.08 1.24 7.69
CA ASP A 54 -0.61 1.47 6.44
C ASP A 54 0.35 1.28 5.25
N SER A 55 -0.03 0.43 4.30
CA SER A 55 0.75 0.20 3.08
C SER A 55 0.48 1.22 1.98
N ASP A 56 -0.56 2.07 2.13
CA ASP A 56 -0.95 3.04 1.10
C ASP A 56 0.12 4.12 0.86
N PHE A 57 1.06 4.30 1.80
CA PHE A 57 2.26 5.11 1.58
C PHE A 57 3.07 4.66 0.36
N LEU A 58 3.07 3.37 0.00
CA LEU A 58 3.69 2.88 -1.23
C LEU A 58 3.03 3.50 -2.48
N CYS A 59 1.70 3.61 -2.47
CA CYS A 59 0.92 4.26 -3.54
C CYS A 59 1.18 5.77 -3.60
N MET A 60 1.49 6.39 -2.46
CA MET A 60 1.93 7.78 -2.37
C MET A 60 3.42 7.96 -2.72
N GLY A 61 4.15 6.88 -2.99
CA GLY A 61 5.55 6.93 -3.32
C GLY A 61 6.47 7.25 -2.13
N ILE A 62 6.04 6.92 -0.91
CA ILE A 62 6.77 7.19 0.33
C ILE A 62 7.16 5.87 1.00
N PRO A 63 8.42 5.71 1.46
CA PRO A 63 8.81 4.56 2.26
C PRO A 63 8.08 4.53 3.60
N PHE A 64 7.71 3.35 4.06
CA PHE A 64 7.09 3.18 5.37
C PHE A 64 7.74 2.07 6.19
N VAL A 65 7.54 2.14 7.50
CA VAL A 65 8.08 1.21 8.50
C VAL A 65 6.93 0.69 9.36
N PRO A 66 6.55 -0.60 9.25
CA PRO A 66 5.46 -1.19 10.02
C PRO A 66 5.76 -1.25 11.52
N LEU A 67 4.89 -0.67 12.34
CA LEU A 67 5.04 -0.64 13.81
C LEU A 67 5.11 -2.04 14.41
N ASN A 68 4.41 -3.00 13.82
CA ASN A 68 4.37 -4.39 14.28
C ASN A 68 5.65 -5.18 13.95
N GLU A 69 6.53 -4.65 13.10
CA GLU A 69 7.79 -5.28 12.70
C GLU A 69 9.02 -4.59 13.33
N MET A 70 8.78 -3.61 14.20
CA MET A 70 9.83 -2.91 14.93
C MET A 70 10.29 -3.73 16.14
N MET A 71 11.60 -3.85 16.28
CA MET A 71 12.24 -4.37 17.48
C MET A 71 13.04 -3.25 18.13
N LEU A 72 12.65 -2.90 19.35
CA LEU A 72 13.38 -1.99 20.21
C LEU A 72 14.09 -2.82 21.29
N ASP A 73 15.42 -2.69 21.36
CA ASP A 73 16.19 -3.03 22.54
C ASP A 73 16.65 -1.76 23.29
N GLU A 74 17.35 -1.91 24.42
CA GLU A 74 17.82 -0.79 25.25
C GLU A 74 18.64 0.25 24.48
N ASN A 75 19.33 -0.16 23.41
CA ASN A 75 20.31 0.63 22.67
C ASN A 75 20.18 0.53 21.14
N THR A 76 19.38 -0.39 20.60
CA THR A 76 19.21 -0.59 19.17
C THR A 76 17.76 -0.55 18.73
N PHE A 77 17.57 0.00 17.54
CA PHE A 77 16.30 0.07 16.85
C PHE A 77 16.45 -0.68 15.53
N GLN A 78 15.79 -1.83 15.41
CA GLN A 78 15.78 -2.63 14.20
C GLN A 78 14.38 -2.59 13.59
N CYS A 79 14.31 -2.34 12.29
CA CYS A 79 13.05 -2.28 11.57
C CYS A 79 13.23 -2.68 10.11
N VAL A 80 12.14 -3.13 9.50
CA VAL A 80 12.04 -3.37 8.06
C VAL A 80 11.40 -2.16 7.41
N VAL A 81 11.96 -1.73 6.29
CA VAL A 81 11.52 -0.55 5.56
C VAL A 81 11.04 -1.00 4.20
N TYR A 82 9.80 -0.66 3.90
CA TYR A 82 9.20 -0.94 2.60
C TYR A 82 9.27 0.33 1.77
N SER A 83 10.20 0.36 0.80
CA SER A 83 10.29 1.46 -0.15
C SER A 83 9.51 1.15 -1.44
N PRO A 84 8.86 2.14 -2.07
CA PRO A 84 8.17 1.95 -3.35
C PRO A 84 9.07 1.32 -4.41
N ASP A 85 10.33 1.76 -4.47
CA ASP A 85 11.29 1.29 -5.47
C ASP A 85 11.61 -0.20 -5.26
N GLN A 86 12.01 -0.62 -4.05
CA GLN A 86 12.31 -2.03 -3.76
C GLN A 86 11.09 -2.94 -3.92
N VAL A 87 9.91 -2.48 -3.51
CA VAL A 87 8.67 -3.25 -3.66
C VAL A 87 8.33 -3.43 -5.14
N SER A 88 8.43 -2.35 -5.93
CA SER A 88 8.17 -2.39 -7.38
C SER A 88 9.16 -3.30 -8.12
N GLU A 89 10.44 -3.26 -7.74
CA GLU A 89 11.48 -4.13 -8.30
C GLU A 89 11.24 -5.60 -7.94
N CYS A 90 10.90 -5.90 -6.69
CA CYS A 90 10.62 -7.27 -6.23
C CYS A 90 9.42 -7.88 -6.96
N ILE A 91 8.39 -7.07 -7.22
CA ILE A 91 7.18 -7.51 -7.94
C ILE A 91 7.42 -7.51 -9.47
N GLY A 92 8.36 -6.71 -9.96
CA GLY A 92 8.72 -6.54 -11.36
C GLY A 92 7.77 -5.62 -12.12
N ILE A 93 7.30 -4.54 -11.50
CA ILE A 93 6.45 -3.52 -12.15
C ILE A 93 7.10 -2.14 -12.02
N GLU A 94 6.66 -1.19 -12.83
CA GLU A 94 7.07 0.20 -12.64
C GLU A 94 6.44 0.75 -11.34
N ARG A 95 7.17 1.60 -10.62
CA ARG A 95 6.69 2.25 -9.39
C ARG A 95 5.35 2.98 -9.60
N THR A 96 5.15 3.60 -10.77
CA THR A 96 3.91 4.32 -11.12
C THR A 96 2.69 3.40 -11.21
N CYS A 97 2.89 2.08 -11.36
CA CYS A 97 1.83 1.09 -11.38
C CYS A 97 1.40 0.60 -9.98
N LEU A 98 2.10 0.98 -8.90
CA LEU A 98 1.75 0.55 -7.53
C LEU A 98 0.30 0.90 -7.14
N PRO A 99 -0.24 2.11 -7.43
CA PRO A 99 -1.64 2.42 -7.18
C PRO A 99 -2.61 1.51 -7.95
N MET A 100 -2.31 1.19 -9.22
CA MET A 100 -3.15 0.25 -9.99
C MET A 100 -3.09 -1.17 -9.43
N LEU A 101 -1.90 -1.62 -9.03
CA LEU A 101 -1.72 -2.91 -8.37
C LEU A 101 -2.58 -2.99 -7.11
N ALA A 102 -2.54 -1.97 -6.24
CA ALA A 102 -3.34 -1.91 -5.03
C ALA A 102 -4.85 -1.97 -5.34
N CYS A 103 -5.31 -1.17 -6.30
CA CYS A 103 -6.70 -1.18 -6.76
C CYS A 103 -7.16 -2.57 -7.26
N MET A 104 -6.34 -3.27 -8.04
CA MET A 104 -6.68 -4.59 -8.60
C MET A 104 -6.53 -5.74 -7.59
N CYS A 105 -5.75 -5.56 -6.53
CA CYS A 105 -5.65 -6.50 -5.42
C CYS A 105 -6.75 -6.30 -4.36
N GLY A 106 -7.36 -5.11 -4.37
CA GLY A 106 -8.30 -4.62 -3.37
C GLY A 106 -7.61 -3.70 -2.36
N ASN A 107 -8.22 -2.55 -2.11
CA ASN A 107 -7.80 -1.54 -1.15
C ASN A 107 -9.04 -0.91 -0.48
N ASP A 108 -8.87 0.17 0.27
CA ASP A 108 -9.97 0.82 1.00
C ASP A 108 -11.03 1.44 0.08
N PHE A 109 -10.68 1.71 -1.18
CA PHE A 109 -11.61 2.22 -2.20
C PHE A 109 -12.31 1.11 -3.00
N ILE A 110 -11.57 0.06 -3.36
CA ILE A 110 -12.07 -1.10 -4.12
C ILE A 110 -12.02 -2.31 -3.23
N LYS A 111 -13.20 -2.71 -2.74
CA LYS A 111 -13.32 -3.84 -1.84
C LYS A 111 -12.92 -5.13 -2.53
N ARG A 112 -12.26 -6.00 -1.77
CA ARG A 112 -11.81 -7.29 -2.27
C ARG A 112 -12.96 -8.20 -2.67
N GLU A 113 -14.10 -8.07 -2.01
CA GLU A 113 -15.31 -8.83 -2.31
C GLU A 113 -15.85 -8.53 -3.71
N ASP A 114 -15.74 -7.27 -4.15
CA ASP A 114 -16.17 -6.84 -5.48
C ASP A 114 -15.25 -7.39 -6.59
N LEU A 115 -14.01 -7.78 -6.23
CA LEU A 115 -13.02 -8.36 -7.11
C LEU A 115 -13.01 -9.90 -7.09
N CYS A 116 -13.94 -10.55 -6.37
CA CYS A 116 -13.88 -12.01 -6.15
C CYS A 116 -13.87 -12.79 -7.47
N SER A 117 -14.78 -12.47 -8.41
CA SER A 117 -14.83 -13.14 -9.72
C SER A 117 -13.56 -12.90 -10.56
N PHE A 118 -12.97 -11.71 -10.45
CA PHE A 118 -11.69 -11.39 -11.10
C PHE A 118 -10.53 -12.20 -10.48
N HIS A 119 -10.44 -12.24 -9.15
CA HIS A 119 -9.41 -13.02 -8.46
C HIS A 119 -9.57 -14.52 -8.68
N GLU A 120 -10.78 -15.02 -8.89
CA GLU A 120 -11.06 -16.41 -9.25
C GLU A 120 -10.69 -16.75 -10.70
N SER A 121 -10.84 -15.81 -11.64
CA SER A 121 -10.41 -16.03 -13.03
C SER A 121 -8.88 -16.02 -13.16
N LEU A 122 -8.18 -15.25 -12.32
CA LEU A 122 -6.72 -15.13 -12.38
C LEU A 122 -5.97 -16.38 -11.95
N ALA A 123 -6.49 -17.15 -11.00
CA ALA A 123 -5.80 -18.35 -10.57
C ALA A 123 -6.76 -19.46 -10.10
N THR A 124 -6.54 -20.65 -10.65
CA THR A 124 -7.18 -21.90 -10.22
C THR A 124 -6.52 -22.34 -8.89
N ILE A 125 -6.97 -21.76 -7.76
CA ILE A 125 -6.13 -21.68 -6.54
C ILE A 125 -6.35 -22.81 -5.52
N SER A 126 -5.24 -23.39 -5.05
CA SER A 126 -5.08 -24.04 -3.74
C SER A 126 -5.02 -22.99 -2.62
N ARG A 127 -5.70 -23.20 -1.48
CA ARG A 127 -5.92 -22.16 -0.44
C ARG A 127 -4.65 -21.54 0.16
N SER A 128 -3.50 -22.20 0.09
CA SER A 128 -2.22 -21.64 0.55
C SER A 128 -1.64 -20.67 -0.50
N ASN A 129 -1.26 -19.45 -0.07
CA ASN A 129 -0.64 -18.40 -0.89
C ASN A 129 -1.53 -17.65 -1.91
N ARG A 130 -2.86 -17.69 -1.75
CA ARG A 130 -3.82 -16.99 -2.64
C ARG A 130 -3.48 -15.52 -2.90
N ASN A 131 -3.12 -14.76 -1.85
CA ASN A 131 -2.85 -13.32 -1.97
C ASN A 131 -1.63 -13.01 -2.84
N TRP A 132 -0.53 -13.72 -2.60
CA TRP A 132 0.69 -13.56 -3.39
C TRP A 132 0.47 -13.94 -4.85
N MET A 133 -0.27 -15.02 -5.12
CA MET A 133 -0.60 -15.42 -6.49
C MET A 133 -1.39 -14.34 -7.21
N ILE A 134 -2.39 -13.75 -6.56
CA ILE A 134 -3.18 -12.63 -7.13
C ILE A 134 -2.26 -11.45 -7.44
N ILE A 135 -1.42 -11.02 -6.49
CA ILE A 135 -0.46 -9.92 -6.70
C ILE A 135 0.43 -10.21 -7.90
N LYS A 136 0.95 -11.44 -8.01
CA LYS A 136 1.83 -11.85 -9.09
C LYS A 136 1.13 -11.84 -10.46
N GLU A 137 -0.10 -12.33 -10.54
CA GLU A 137 -0.85 -12.35 -11.80
C GLU A 137 -1.33 -10.95 -12.21
N VAL A 138 -1.75 -10.12 -11.25
CA VAL A 138 -2.05 -8.71 -11.52
C VAL A 138 -0.79 -7.98 -12.01
N ALA A 139 0.36 -8.23 -11.38
CA ALA A 139 1.64 -7.66 -11.82
C ALA A 139 2.02 -8.11 -13.24
N ASN A 140 1.77 -9.38 -13.61
CA ASN A 140 1.94 -9.86 -14.99
C ASN A 140 1.08 -9.05 -15.98
N ILE A 141 -0.18 -8.80 -15.64
CA ILE A 141 -1.10 -8.02 -16.47
C ILE A 141 -0.59 -6.58 -16.61
N LEU A 142 -0.22 -5.93 -15.49
CA LEU A 142 0.26 -4.55 -15.51
C LEU A 142 1.55 -4.39 -16.30
N ARG A 143 2.48 -5.34 -16.21
CA ARG A 143 3.67 -5.38 -17.08
C ARG A 143 3.28 -5.38 -18.55
N PHE A 144 2.35 -6.25 -18.93
CA PHE A 144 1.91 -6.38 -20.30
C PHE A 144 1.24 -5.09 -20.79
N VAL A 145 0.34 -4.50 -20.00
CA VAL A 145 -0.31 -3.23 -20.34
C VAL A 145 0.72 -2.09 -20.46
N ASN A 146 1.73 -2.03 -19.60
CA ASN A 146 2.73 -0.96 -19.69
C ASN A 146 3.57 -1.05 -20.98
N THR A 147 3.82 -2.27 -21.49
CA THR A 147 4.48 -2.44 -22.80
C THR A 147 3.63 -1.94 -23.99
N TRP A 148 2.33 -1.71 -23.82
CA TRP A 148 1.48 -1.15 -24.88
C TRP A 148 1.80 0.32 -25.14
N ASN A 149 2.14 1.07 -24.10
CA ASN A 149 2.56 2.46 -24.25
C ASN A 149 3.89 2.57 -25.01
N GLU A 150 4.76 1.56 -24.95
CA GLU A 150 6.03 1.53 -25.69
C GLU A 150 5.85 1.03 -27.14
N MET A 151 4.91 0.13 -27.38
CA MET A 151 4.65 -0.47 -28.71
C MET A 151 3.59 0.28 -29.55
N GLY A 152 2.86 1.22 -28.95
CA GLY A 152 1.70 1.89 -29.54
C GLY A 152 0.41 1.09 -29.33
N ASP A 153 -0.73 1.79 -29.41
CA ASP A 153 -2.07 1.20 -29.19
C ASP A 153 -2.28 0.02 -30.14
N PRO A 154 -2.46 -1.21 -29.63
CA PRO A 154 -2.62 -2.39 -30.47
C PRO A 154 -3.91 -2.30 -31.28
N SER A 155 -3.95 -2.99 -32.43
CA SER A 155 -5.12 -2.93 -33.30
C SER A 155 -6.35 -3.53 -32.60
N LEU A 156 -7.56 -3.11 -32.99
CA LEU A 156 -8.83 -3.65 -32.46
C LEU A 156 -8.92 -5.19 -32.52
N GLU A 157 -8.17 -5.82 -33.42
CA GLU A 157 -8.14 -7.28 -33.59
C GLU A 157 -7.17 -7.96 -32.60
N ASP A 158 -6.13 -7.25 -32.18
CA ASP A 158 -5.22 -7.66 -31.10
C ASP A 158 -5.93 -7.55 -29.74
N ASP A 159 -6.72 -6.49 -29.53
CA ASP A 159 -7.59 -6.31 -28.36
C ASP A 159 -8.56 -7.49 -28.18
N LYS A 160 -9.28 -7.87 -29.23
CA LYS A 160 -10.21 -9.01 -29.18
C LYS A 160 -9.51 -10.33 -28.90
N ARG A 161 -8.31 -10.53 -29.44
CA ARG A 161 -7.48 -11.71 -29.13
C ARG A 161 -7.02 -11.69 -27.68
N LEU A 162 -6.76 -10.52 -27.12
CA LEU A 162 -6.31 -10.37 -25.75
C LEU A 162 -7.43 -10.60 -24.75
N VAL A 163 -8.61 -10.02 -24.97
CA VAL A 163 -9.81 -10.27 -24.16
C VAL A 163 -10.13 -11.76 -24.16
N ARG A 164 -9.95 -12.45 -25.30
CA ARG A 164 -10.09 -13.92 -25.40
C ARG A 164 -8.97 -14.73 -24.74
N ARG A 165 -7.83 -14.14 -24.38
CA ARG A 165 -6.75 -14.80 -23.63
C ARG A 165 -6.82 -14.51 -22.14
N MET A 166 -7.46 -13.41 -21.75
CA MET A 166 -7.62 -13.00 -20.35
C MET A 166 -8.91 -13.56 -19.71
N PHE A 167 -9.93 -13.88 -20.51
CA PHE A 167 -11.20 -14.51 -20.12
C PHE A 167 -11.41 -15.81 -20.90
#